data_AF-A0A7S1S644-F1
#
_entry.id   AF-A0A7S1S644-F1
#
_cell.length_a   1.000
_cell.length_b   1.000
_cell.length_c   1.000
_cell.angle_alpha   90.00
_cell.angle_beta   90.00
_cell.angle_gamma   90.00
#
_symmetry.space_group_name_H-M   'P 1'
#
loop_
_entity.id
_entity.type
_entity.pdbx_description
1 polymer ?
#
loop_
_entity_poly.entity_id
_entity_poly.type
_entity_poly.pdbx_seq_one_letter_code
_entity_poly.pdbx_strand_id
1 'polypeptide(L)'
;MLEAESPWHGLLGNDSGWKPPKVVARSDAEARPGYQAYDASEYMDQPEVLKEKAQLLAQMWRRSGANTVIYTGAGLSTASGIGDYASKASKSVAPHRKSSGGGSASGSRLDLKPTLAHHALASMEAKGFVGNWVQQNH
;
A
#
# COMPACT_ATOMS: atom_id res chain seq x y z
N MET A 1 -8.79 -9.16 32.70
CA MET A 1 -8.93 -8.04 31.76
C MET A 1 -8.13 -8.47 30.55
N LEU A 2 -8.79 -8.93 29.48
CA LEU A 2 -8.08 -9.32 28.26
C LEU A 2 -7.55 -8.02 27.65
N GLU A 3 -6.23 -7.91 27.50
CA GLU A 3 -5.64 -6.78 26.78
C GLU A 3 -6.26 -6.73 25.38
N ALA A 4 -6.80 -5.58 25.00
CA ALA A 4 -7.45 -5.43 23.72
C ALA A 4 -6.42 -5.67 22.61
N GLU A 5 -6.61 -6.72 21.82
CA GLU A 5 -5.82 -6.96 20.61
C GLU A 5 -5.80 -5.66 19.78
N SER A 6 -4.60 -5.15 19.47
CA SER A 6 -4.46 -3.97 18.63
C SER A 6 -4.87 -4.34 17.21
N PRO A 7 -6.00 -3.81 16.67
CA PRO A 7 -6.51 -4.21 15.36
C PRO A 7 -5.59 -3.79 14.20
N TRP A 8 -4.49 -3.09 14.49
CA TRP A 8 -3.63 -2.42 13.52
C TRP A 8 -2.51 -3.30 12.97
N HIS A 9 -2.21 -4.43 13.61
CA HIS A 9 -0.95 -5.14 13.38
C HIS A 9 -1.12 -6.59 12.94
N GLY A 10 -2.37 -7.07 12.83
CA GLY A 10 -2.69 -8.40 12.34
C GLY A 10 -2.10 -9.52 13.20
N LEU A 11 -2.24 -10.76 12.72
CA LEU A 11 -1.95 -11.97 13.51
C LEU A 11 -0.52 -12.04 14.05
N LEU A 12 0.47 -11.63 13.25
CA LEU A 12 1.89 -11.73 13.64
C LEU A 12 2.41 -10.47 14.37
N GLY A 13 1.58 -9.43 14.50
CA GLY A 13 1.95 -8.18 15.14
C GLY A 13 1.21 -7.89 16.44
N ASN A 14 0.22 -8.69 16.84
CA ASN A 14 -0.59 -8.44 18.04
C ASN A 14 0.24 -8.37 19.34
N ASP A 15 1.26 -9.23 19.49
CA ASP A 15 2.10 -9.29 20.71
C ASP A 15 3.44 -8.54 20.58
N SER A 16 3.60 -7.74 19.51
CA SER A 16 4.87 -7.06 19.21
C SER A 16 5.12 -5.82 20.07
N GLY A 17 4.10 -5.32 20.77
CA GLY A 17 4.14 -4.00 21.43
C GLY A 17 4.21 -2.83 20.44
N TRP A 18 3.97 -3.06 19.14
CA TRP A 18 3.93 -1.99 18.15
C TRP A 18 2.87 -0.96 18.47
N LYS A 19 3.25 0.30 18.33
CA LYS A 19 2.34 1.43 18.53
C LYS A 19 1.38 1.53 17.34
N PRO A 20 0.11 1.86 17.58
CA PRO A 20 -0.84 2.17 16.51
C PRO A 20 -0.31 3.24 15.55
N PRO A 21 -0.70 3.18 14.26
CA PRO A 21 -0.33 4.20 13.30
C PRO A 21 -1.00 5.53 13.63
N LYS A 22 -0.40 6.62 13.14
CA LYS A 22 -0.96 7.98 13.22
C LYS A 22 -1.82 8.24 12.00
N VAL A 23 -2.98 8.87 12.19
CA VAL A 23 -3.74 9.46 11.08
C VAL A 23 -2.92 10.63 10.52
N VAL A 24 -2.59 10.58 9.23
CA VAL A 24 -1.80 11.62 8.54
C VAL A 24 -2.62 12.45 7.57
N ALA A 25 -3.73 11.90 7.08
CA ALA A 25 -4.74 12.65 6.34
C ALA A 25 -6.12 12.10 6.71
N ARG A 26 -7.00 12.93 7.26
CA ARG A 26 -8.36 12.51 7.64
C ARG A 26 -9.33 12.71 6.48
N SER A 27 -10.27 11.78 6.32
CA SER A 27 -11.39 11.89 5.38
C SER A 27 -12.61 11.18 5.94
N ASP A 28 -13.80 11.75 5.78
CA ASP A 28 -15.06 11.09 6.10
C ASP A 28 -15.71 10.43 4.85
N ALA A 29 -15.04 10.50 3.70
CA ALA A 29 -15.51 9.85 2.46
C ALA A 29 -15.18 8.35 2.47
N GLU A 30 -16.07 7.51 1.95
CA GLU A 30 -15.81 6.07 1.79
C GLU A 30 -14.65 5.82 0.81
N ALA A 31 -13.65 5.03 1.21
CA ALA A 31 -12.45 4.78 0.40
C ALA A 31 -12.81 4.08 -0.92
N ARG A 32 -13.65 3.04 -0.88
CA ARG A 32 -14.11 2.32 -2.07
C ARG A 32 -15.63 2.13 -2.03
N PRO A 33 -16.41 3.06 -2.61
CA PRO A 33 -17.86 2.96 -2.68
C PRO A 33 -18.34 1.62 -3.24
N GLY A 34 -19.27 0.99 -2.52
CA GLY A 34 -19.85 -0.30 -2.90
C GLY A 34 -19.08 -1.54 -2.43
N TYR A 35 -17.95 -1.36 -1.71
CA TYR A 35 -17.14 -2.47 -1.18
C TYR A 35 -17.20 -2.58 0.36
N GLN A 36 -18.15 -1.90 1.03
CA GLN A 36 -18.21 -1.80 2.50
C GLN A 36 -16.86 -1.40 3.10
N ALA A 37 -16.23 -0.39 2.50
CA ALA A 37 -14.89 0.01 2.87
C ALA A 37 -14.89 0.92 4.11
N TYR A 38 -13.74 1.01 4.77
CA TYR A 38 -13.48 2.07 5.74
C TYR A 38 -13.48 3.45 5.08
N ASP A 39 -13.48 4.50 5.90
CA ASP A 39 -13.26 5.85 5.41
C ASP A 39 -11.86 5.99 4.74
N ALA A 40 -11.71 7.03 3.92
CA ALA A 40 -10.51 7.28 3.14
C ALA A 40 -9.40 7.98 3.93
N SER A 41 -9.38 7.87 5.26
CA SER A 41 -8.29 8.37 6.07
C SER A 41 -7.01 7.57 5.80
N GLU A 42 -5.89 8.29 5.75
CA GLU A 42 -4.56 7.74 5.53
C GLU A 42 -3.82 7.65 6.87
N TYR A 43 -3.11 6.53 7.04
CA TYR A 43 -2.43 6.17 8.28
C TYR A 43 -0.95 5.92 8.02
N MET A 44 -0.10 6.32 8.96
CA MET A 44 1.34 6.13 8.89
C MET A 44 1.84 5.49 10.19
N ASP A 45 2.48 4.34 10.07
CA ASP A 45 3.19 3.72 11.18
C ASP A 45 4.33 4.63 11.68
N GLN A 46 4.75 4.48 12.95
CA GLN A 46 6.02 5.08 13.36
C GLN A 46 7.17 4.48 12.55
N PRO A 47 8.27 5.22 12.29
CA PRO A 47 9.39 4.72 11.49
C PRO A 47 9.96 3.38 11.99
N GLU A 48 10.06 3.20 13.30
CA GLU A 48 10.51 1.96 13.94
C GLU A 48 9.55 0.79 13.68
N VAL A 49 8.25 1.00 13.83
CA VAL A 49 7.21 -0.01 13.57
C VAL A 49 7.20 -0.42 12.10
N LEU A 50 7.29 0.55 11.18
CA LEU A 50 7.36 0.29 9.75
C LEU A 50 8.60 -0.57 9.40
N LYS A 51 9.76 -0.24 9.98
CA LYS A 51 11.00 -0.98 9.77
C LYS A 51 10.87 -2.43 10.26
N GLU A 52 10.30 -2.64 11.43
CA GLU A 52 10.10 -3.98 11.99
C GLU A 52 9.10 -4.79 11.17
N LYS A 53 7.97 -4.18 10.74
CA LYS A 53 7.03 -4.81 9.80
C LYS A 53 7.69 -5.20 8.48
N ALA A 54 8.52 -4.33 7.91
CA ALA A 54 9.25 -4.63 6.68
C ALA A 54 10.25 -5.79 6.85
N GLN A 55 10.91 -5.87 8.00
CA GLN A 55 11.79 -7.00 8.34
C GLN A 55 11.00 -8.31 8.50
N LEU A 56 9.87 -8.28 9.18
CA LEU A 56 8.98 -9.44 9.33
C LEU A 56 8.46 -9.91 7.97
N LEU A 57 7.98 -8.98 7.12
CA LEU A 57 7.57 -9.28 5.75
C LEU A 57 8.71 -9.94 4.96
N ALA A 58 9.93 -9.40 5.03
CA ALA A 58 11.08 -9.99 4.34
C ALA A 58 11.41 -11.40 4.84
N GLN A 59 11.21 -11.71 6.14
CA GLN A 59 11.36 -13.06 6.67
C GLN A 59 10.28 -14.00 6.13
N MET A 60 9.01 -13.57 6.15
CA MET A 60 7.88 -14.35 5.62
C MET A 60 8.06 -14.66 4.14
N TRP A 61 8.48 -13.66 3.37
CA TRP A 61 8.70 -13.76 1.93
C TRP A 61 9.84 -14.74 1.61
N ARG A 62 10.97 -14.66 2.32
CA ARG A 62 12.07 -15.63 2.15
C ARG A 62 11.65 -17.06 2.48
N ARG A 63 10.85 -17.25 3.53
CA ARG A 63 10.31 -18.57 3.91
C ARG A 63 9.36 -19.12 2.85
N SER A 64 8.55 -18.25 2.24
CA SER A 64 7.57 -18.62 1.21
C SER A 64 8.22 -18.88 -0.15
N GLY A 65 9.27 -18.13 -0.49
CA GLY A 65 9.97 -18.26 -1.77
C GLY A 65 9.03 -18.12 -2.96
N ALA A 66 9.14 -19.05 -3.91
CA ALA A 66 8.32 -19.11 -5.12
C ALA A 66 6.83 -19.39 -4.85
N ASN A 67 6.40 -19.68 -3.62
CA ASN A 67 4.97 -19.80 -3.29
C ASN A 67 4.31 -18.44 -3.02
N THR A 68 5.05 -17.33 -3.14
CA THR A 68 4.51 -15.99 -2.89
C THR A 68 3.67 -15.51 -4.06
N VAL A 69 2.42 -15.11 -3.79
CA VAL A 69 1.54 -14.43 -4.74
C VAL A 69 1.44 -12.95 -4.37
N ILE A 70 1.71 -12.08 -5.33
CA ILE A 70 1.60 -10.63 -5.15
C ILE A 70 0.26 -10.15 -5.73
N TYR A 71 -0.50 -9.38 -4.95
CA TYR A 71 -1.69 -8.66 -5.41
C TYR A 71 -1.41 -7.17 -5.40
N THR A 72 -1.62 -6.50 -6.53
CA THR A 72 -1.35 -5.04 -6.65
C THR A 72 -2.52 -4.31 -7.27
N GLY A 73 -2.67 -3.05 -6.86
CA GLY A 73 -3.64 -2.10 -7.40
C GLY A 73 -3.00 -0.74 -7.68
N ALA A 74 -3.85 0.26 -7.97
CA ALA A 74 -3.41 1.56 -8.49
C ALA A 74 -2.42 2.30 -7.56
N GLY A 75 -2.48 2.04 -6.25
CA GLY A 75 -1.55 2.57 -5.25
C GLY A 75 -0.07 2.37 -5.61
N LEU A 76 0.28 1.26 -6.28
CA LEU A 76 1.66 0.97 -6.71
C LEU A 76 2.19 1.98 -7.75
N SER A 77 1.29 2.64 -8.48
CA SER A 77 1.60 3.54 -9.61
C SER A 77 1.43 5.02 -9.27
N THR A 78 1.02 5.34 -8.04
CA THR A 78 0.81 6.74 -7.59
C THR A 78 2.06 7.57 -7.73
N ALA A 79 3.23 7.02 -7.35
CA ALA A 79 4.51 7.69 -7.50
C ALA A 79 4.96 7.89 -8.97
N SER A 80 4.31 7.21 -9.93
CA SER A 80 4.47 7.47 -11.38
C SER A 80 3.50 8.53 -11.89
N GLY A 81 2.70 9.14 -11.01
CA GLY A 81 1.71 10.17 -11.35
C GLY A 81 0.36 9.63 -11.81
N ILE A 82 0.06 8.34 -11.59
CA ILE A 82 -1.25 7.74 -11.84
C ILE A 82 -2.06 7.78 -10.54
N GLY A 83 -3.13 8.58 -10.49
CA GLY A 83 -4.01 8.62 -9.32
C GLY A 83 -4.63 7.26 -9.01
N ASP A 84 -4.90 6.99 -7.73
CA ASP A 84 -5.68 5.83 -7.32
C ASP A 84 -7.15 6.18 -7.04
N TYR A 85 -7.96 5.17 -6.77
CA TYR A 85 -9.39 5.31 -6.52
C TYR A 85 -9.73 5.53 -5.03
N ALA A 86 -8.81 5.20 -4.11
CA ALA A 86 -9.10 5.06 -2.69
C ALA A 86 -8.68 6.29 -1.86
N SER A 87 -7.65 7.02 -2.29
CA SER A 87 -7.20 8.26 -1.65
C SER A 87 -8.14 9.41 -2.01
N LYS A 88 -8.89 9.87 -1.01
CA LYS A 88 -9.86 10.98 -1.16
C LYS A 88 -9.64 12.12 -0.17
N ALA A 89 -8.70 11.99 0.75
CA ALA A 89 -8.40 13.03 1.74
C ALA A 89 -7.90 14.31 1.06
N SER A 90 -8.42 15.47 1.46
CA SER A 90 -8.03 16.77 0.89
C SER A 90 -6.55 17.11 1.08
N LYS A 91 -5.94 16.56 2.13
CA LYS A 91 -4.51 16.64 2.44
C LYS A 91 -3.82 15.28 2.34
N SER A 92 -4.22 14.48 1.34
CA SER A 92 -3.59 13.19 1.05
C SER A 92 -2.07 13.34 0.98
N VAL A 93 -1.36 12.41 1.64
CA VAL A 93 0.10 12.31 1.61
C VAL A 93 0.59 11.33 0.53
N ALA A 94 -0.32 10.59 -0.10
CA ALA A 94 0.01 9.76 -1.25
C ALA A 94 0.52 10.65 -2.40
N PRO A 95 1.54 10.19 -3.15
CA PRO A 95 2.25 10.98 -4.15
C PRO A 95 1.44 11.16 -5.45
N HIS A 96 0.15 11.43 -5.34
CA HIS A 96 -0.72 11.74 -6.47
C HIS A 96 -0.23 12.98 -7.18
N ARG A 97 -0.32 12.99 -8.51
CA ARG A 97 -0.35 14.27 -9.22
C ARG A 97 -1.56 15.04 -8.71
N LYS A 98 -1.36 16.28 -8.25
CA LYS A 98 -2.45 17.21 -7.95
C LYS A 98 -3.19 17.54 -9.25
N SER A 99 -4.06 16.65 -9.70
CA SER A 99 -5.07 16.97 -10.70
C SER A 99 -6.11 17.84 -9.99
N SER A 100 -6.05 19.14 -10.25
CA SER A 100 -7.16 20.05 -10.00
C SER A 100 -8.40 19.51 -10.73
N GLY A 101 -9.28 18.81 -10.01
CA GLY A 101 -10.45 18.14 -10.59
C GLY A 101 -10.08 16.78 -11.19
N GLY A 102 -10.88 15.75 -10.88
CA GLY A 102 -10.62 14.38 -11.29
C GLY A 102 -10.38 14.23 -12.79
N GLY A 103 -9.39 13.42 -13.15
CA GLY A 103 -9.20 12.95 -14.51
C GLY A 103 -7.79 13.17 -15.05
N SER A 104 -7.14 12.04 -15.32
CA SER A 104 -5.93 11.87 -16.15
C SER A 104 -4.63 12.50 -15.64
N ALA A 105 -3.57 11.69 -15.64
CA ALA A 105 -2.22 12.20 -15.75
C ALA A 105 -2.18 13.23 -16.91
N SER A 106 -1.64 14.43 -16.68
CA SER A 106 -1.38 15.37 -17.78
C SER A 106 -0.18 14.84 -18.58
N GLY A 107 -0.46 14.07 -19.63
CA GLY A 107 0.54 13.41 -20.49
C GLY A 107 0.08 12.04 -20.97
N SER A 108 0.77 11.48 -21.96
CA SER A 108 0.49 10.11 -22.40
C SER A 108 0.84 9.14 -21.29
N ARG A 109 -0.02 8.15 -21.04
CA ARG A 109 0.31 7.02 -20.14
C ARG A 109 1.55 6.27 -20.61
N LEU A 110 1.85 6.33 -21.91
CA LEU A 110 3.02 5.69 -22.52
C LEU A 110 4.35 6.35 -22.09
N ASP A 111 4.31 7.59 -21.61
CA ASP A 111 5.51 8.32 -21.18
C ASP A 111 5.85 8.07 -19.70
N LEU A 112 4.97 7.37 -18.97
CA LEU A 112 5.15 7.12 -17.55
C LEU A 112 6.17 6.00 -17.31
N LYS A 113 7.02 6.20 -16.31
CA LYS A 113 8.03 5.21 -15.92
C LYS A 113 7.52 4.33 -14.78
N PRO A 114 7.91 3.05 -14.72
CA PRO A 114 7.62 2.19 -13.57
C PRO A 114 8.16 2.81 -12.27
N THR A 115 7.44 2.63 -11.17
CA THR A 115 7.93 3.04 -9.84
C THR A 115 9.08 2.14 -9.37
N LEU A 116 9.80 2.57 -8.32
CA LEU A 116 10.78 1.72 -7.63
C LEU A 116 10.17 0.38 -7.20
N ALA A 117 8.91 0.37 -6.77
CA ALA A 117 8.23 -0.85 -6.38
C ALA A 117 8.05 -1.82 -7.56
N HIS A 118 7.72 -1.33 -8.76
CA HIS A 118 7.67 -2.17 -9.96
C HIS A 118 9.04 -2.83 -10.25
N HIS A 119 10.12 -2.04 -10.20
CA HIS A 119 11.48 -2.56 -10.42
C HIS A 119 11.89 -3.58 -9.35
N ALA A 120 11.56 -3.32 -8.08
CA ALA A 120 11.84 -4.24 -6.99
C ALA A 120 11.11 -5.58 -7.19
N LEU A 121 9.81 -5.56 -7.49
CA LEU A 121 9.02 -6.77 -7.72
C LEU A 121 9.52 -7.57 -8.93
N ALA A 122 9.87 -6.89 -10.03
CA ALA A 122 10.48 -7.54 -11.19
C ALA A 122 11.82 -8.22 -10.83
N SER A 123 12.66 -7.58 -10.01
CA SER A 123 13.91 -8.20 -9.54
C SER A 123 13.67 -9.39 -8.61
N MET A 124 12.61 -9.35 -7.79
CA MET A 124 12.25 -10.44 -6.89
C MET A 124 11.73 -11.66 -7.65
N GLU A 125 10.93 -11.45 -8.69
CA GLU A 125 10.47 -12.51 -9.58
C GLU A 125 11.65 -13.18 -10.30
N ALA A 126 12.55 -12.38 -10.90
CA ALA A 126 13.75 -12.90 -11.57
C ALA A 126 14.69 -13.71 -10.65
N LYS A 127 14.56 -13.53 -9.33
CA LYS A 127 15.33 -14.26 -8.30
C LYS A 127 14.56 -15.44 -7.68
N GLY A 128 13.38 -15.78 -8.20
CA GLY A 128 12.56 -16.90 -7.74
C GLY A 128 11.82 -16.65 -6.42
N PHE A 129 11.61 -15.39 -6.03
CA PHE A 129 10.84 -15.04 -4.83
C PHE A 129 9.36 -14.75 -5.11
N VAL A 130 8.90 -14.92 -6.35
CA VAL A 130 7.50 -14.68 -6.74
C VAL A 130 7.03 -15.86 -7.57
N GLY A 131 5.91 -16.46 -7.19
CA GLY A 131 5.26 -17.53 -7.98
C GLY A 131 4.21 -16.99 -8.93
N ASN A 132 3.49 -15.93 -8.53
CA ASN A 132 2.47 -15.32 -9.36
C ASN A 132 2.25 -13.85 -8.98
N TRP A 133 1.77 -13.06 -9.94
CA TRP A 133 1.45 -11.65 -9.78
C TRP A 133 0.07 -11.34 -10.38
N VAL A 134 -0.89 -11.01 -9.52
CA VAL A 134 -2.24 -10.59 -9.88
C VAL A 134 -2.35 -9.07 -9.81
N GLN A 135 -2.87 -8.47 -10.88
CA GLN A 135 -2.85 -7.03 -11.11
C GLN A 135 -4.27 -6.50 -11.44
N GLN A 136 -4.71 -5.44 -10.76
CA GLN A 136 -6.06 -4.81 -10.90
C GLN A 136 -6.11 -3.46 -11.66
N ASN A 137 -4.97 -2.88 -11.99
CA ASN A 137 -4.77 -1.67 -12.78
C ASN A 137 -5.24 -1.91 -14.22
N HIS A 138 -5.88 -0.89 -14.79
CA HIS A 138 -6.42 -0.85 -16.14
C HIS A 138 -6.12 0.50 -16.82
#